data_AF-A0A2V5MBF2-F1
#
_entry.id   AF-A0A2V5MBF2-F1
#
_cell.length_a   1.000
_cell.length_b   1.000
_cell.length_c   1.000
_cell.angle_alpha   90.00
_cell.angle_beta   90.00
_cell.angle_gamma   90.00
#
_symmetry.space_group_name_H-M   'P 1'
#
loop_
_entity.id
_entity.type
_entity.pdbx_description
1 polymer ?
#
loop_
_entity_poly.entity_id
_entity_poly.type
_entity_poly.pdbx_seq_one_letter_code
_entity_poly.pdbx_strand_id
1 'polypeptide(L)' 'MRFKLAFHPLVRPDLTEASTWYEQYEPGVGVRLESEAKELFRRVGDEPLLYAVRFADVRRANFR' A
#
# COMPACT_ATOMS: atom_id res chain seq x y z
N MET A 1 -7.87 -4.50 18.05
CA MET A 1 -7.90 -3.03 18.14
C MET A 1 -7.36 -2.52 16.82
N ARG A 2 -8.13 -1.72 16.06
CA ARG A 2 -7.71 -1.25 14.74
C ARG A 2 -7.21 0.19 14.83
N PHE A 3 -5.97 0.42 14.44
CA PHE A 3 -5.36 1.74 14.42
C PHE A 3 -5.90 2.55 13.23
N LYS A 4 -6.15 3.84 13.47
CA LYS A 4 -6.50 4.77 12.40
C LYS A 4 -5.25 5.11 11.60
N LEU A 5 -5.28 4.87 10.29
CA LEU A 5 -4.20 5.25 9.41
C LEU A 5 -4.27 6.75 9.08
N ALA A 6 -3.13 7.41 9.20
CA ALA A 6 -2.89 8.73 8.64
C ALA A 6 -2.05 8.56 7.37
N PHE A 7 -2.47 9.19 6.28
CA PHE A 7 -1.81 9.08 4.99
C PHE A 7 -1.10 10.38 4.66
N HIS A 8 0.14 10.29 4.18
CA HIS A 8 0.78 11.40 3.50
C HIS A 8 -0.04 11.78 2.26
N PRO A 9 -0.17 13.07 1.89
CA PRO A 9 -0.97 13.50 0.74
C PRO A 9 -0.60 12.82 -0.58
N LEU A 10 0.67 12.40 -0.72
CA LEU A 10 1.18 11.72 -1.93
C LEU A 10 0.77 10.25 -2.06
N VAL A 11 0.31 9.58 -0.99
CA VAL A 11 -0.02 8.14 -1.06
C VAL A 11 -1.08 7.84 -2.13
N ARG A 12 -2.07 8.72 -2.28
CA ARG A 12 -3.14 8.54 -3.28
C ARG A 12 -2.65 8.83 -4.70
N PRO A 13 -2.04 10.00 -5.00
CA PRO A 13 -1.41 10.25 -6.28
C PRO A 13 -0.46 9.14 -6.73
N ASP A 14 0.46 8.71 -5.85
CA ASP A 14 1.46 7.69 -6.17
C ASP A 14 0.80 6.35 -6.54
N LEU A 15 -0.23 5.95 -5.79
CA LEU A 15 -0.96 4.71 -6.08
C LEU A 15 -1.75 4.79 -7.39
N THR A 16 -2.40 5.93 -7.66
CA THR A 16 -3.16 6.15 -8.90
C THR A 16 -2.25 6.22 -10.12
N GLU A 17 -1.11 6.89 -10.02
CA GLU A 17 -0.12 6.97 -11.10
C GLU A 17 0.42 5.57 -11.41
N ALA A 18 0.82 4.82 -10.37
CA ALA A 18 1.30 3.46 -10.53
C ALA A 18 0.21 2.53 -11.13
N SER A 19 -1.03 2.58 -10.62
CA SER A 19 -2.11 1.72 -11.12
C SER A 19 -2.44 2.03 -12.58
N THR A 20 -2.50 3.31 -12.94
CA THR A 20 -2.72 3.77 -14.32
C THR A 20 -1.60 3.30 -15.24
N TRP A 21 -0.34 3.43 -14.80
CA TRP A 21 0.80 2.95 -15.57
C TRP A 21 0.68 1.45 -15.82
N TYR A 22 0.54 0.63 -14.77
CA TYR A 22 0.46 -0.81 -14.93
C TYR A 22 -0.71 -1.28 -15.80
N GLU A 23 -1.87 -0.64 -15.69
CA GLU A 23 -3.05 -0.98 -16.49
C GLU A 23 -2.84 -0.73 -17.99
N GLN A 24 -2.01 0.25 -18.36
CA GLN A 24 -1.63 0.52 -19.75
C GLN A 24 -0.72 -0.57 -20.33
N TYR A 25 0.11 -1.23 -19.49
CA TYR A 25 1.02 -2.29 -19.94
C TYR A 25 0.36 -3.66 -19.99
N GLU A 26 -0.40 -4.02 -18.96
CA GLU A 26 -1.13 -5.29 -18.88
C GLU A 26 -2.48 -5.06 -18.20
N PRO A 27 -3.60 -5.19 -18.95
CA PRO A 27 -4.94 -5.05 -18.40
C PRO A 27 -5.16 -5.93 -17.16
N GLY A 28 -5.70 -5.34 -16.10
CA GLY A 28 -5.94 -5.97 -14.81
C GLY A 28 -4.79 -5.91 -13.82
N VAL A 29 -3.56 -5.53 -14.21
CA VAL A 29 -2.47 -5.34 -13.22
C VAL A 29 -2.71 -4.10 -12.36
N GLY A 30 -3.19 -3.00 -12.93
CA GLY A 30 -3.49 -1.79 -12.16
C GLY A 30 -4.57 -2.04 -11.11
N VAL A 31 -5.61 -2.78 -11.50
CA VAL A 31 -6.69 -3.20 -10.58
C VAL A 31 -6.15 -4.10 -9.46
N ARG A 32 -5.26 -5.05 -9.77
CA ARG A 32 -4.61 -5.92 -8.76
C ARG A 32 -3.80 -5.09 -7.77
N LEU A 33 -3.00 -4.14 -8.26
CA LEU A 33 -2.20 -3.24 -7.42
C LEU A 33 -3.07 -2.48 -6.41
N GLU A 34 -4.18 -1.89 -6.86
CA GLU A 34 -5.09 -1.15 -5.97
C GLU A 34 -5.74 -2.05 -4.92
N SER A 35 -6.12 -3.27 -5.31
CA SER A 35 -6.68 -4.26 -4.40
C SER A 35 -5.68 -4.63 -3.30
N GLU A 36 -4.44 -4.88 -3.69
CA GLU A 36 -3.38 -5.22 -2.75
C GLU A 36 -3.01 -4.08 -1.82
N ALA A 37 -2.98 -2.84 -2.33
CA ALA A 37 -2.76 -1.67 -1.49
C ALA A 37 -3.87 -1.52 -0.43
N LYS A 38 -5.14 -1.69 -0.80
CA LYS A 38 -6.27 -1.66 0.15
C LYS A 38 -6.13 -2.73 1.24
N GLU A 39 -5.77 -3.94 0.84
CA GLU A 39 -5.59 -5.06 1.76
C GLU A 39 -4.36 -4.89 2.65
N LEU A 40 -3.30 -4.29 2.14
CA LEU A 40 -2.11 -3.95 2.92
C LEU A 40 -2.40 -2.86 3.95
N PHE A 41 -3.14 -1.80 3.58
CA PHE A 41 -3.59 -0.78 4.53
C PHE A 41 -4.47 -1.37 5.63
N ARG A 42 -5.39 -2.29 5.28
CA ARG A 42 -6.18 -3.00 6.29
C ARG A 42 -5.28 -3.73 7.29
N ARG A 43 -4.32 -4.52 6.81
CA ARG A 43 -3.35 -5.25 7.64
C ARG A 43 -2.49 -4.33 8.50
N VAL A 44 -2.01 -3.20 7.99
CA VAL A 44 -1.23 -2.23 8.78
C VAL A 44 -2.09 -1.63 9.91
N GLY A 45 -3.38 -1.38 9.65
CA GLY A 45 -4.30 -0.89 10.68
C GLY A 45 -4.59 -1.94 11.75
N ASP A 46 -4.66 -3.23 11.37
CA ASP A 46 -4.96 -4.32 12.30
C ASP A 46 -3.70 -4.74 13.10
N GLU A 47 -2.52 -4.76 12.45
CA GLU A 47 -1.25 -5.24 13.01
C GLU A 47 -0.07 -4.32 12.61
N PRO A 48 0.09 -3.13 13.23
CA PRO A 48 1.10 -2.14 12.80
C PRO A 48 2.56 -2.61 12.93
N LEU A 49 2.81 -3.57 13.83
CA LEU A 49 4.16 -4.08 14.12
C LEU A 49 4.53 -5.32 13.28
N LEU A 50 3.64 -5.77 12.38
CA LEU A 50 3.80 -6.98 11.58
C LEU A 50 5.05 -6.96 10.69
N TYR A 51 5.38 -5.80 10.11
CA TYR A 51 6.47 -5.67 9.14
C TYR A 51 7.79 -5.28 9.81
N ALA A 52 8.91 -5.85 9.36
CA ALA A 52 10.23 -5.54 9.91
C ALA A 52 10.61 -4.05 9.76
N VAL A 53 11.29 -3.53 10.78
CA VAL A 53 11.94 -2.22 10.74
C VAL A 53 13.08 -2.27 9.72
N ARG A 54 13.12 -1.30 8.80
CA ARG A 54 14.21 -1.15 7.83
C ARG A 54 15.22 -0.11 8.26
N PHE A 55 14.74 0.99 8.82
CA PHE A 55 15.57 2.09 9.31
C PHE A 55 14.77 2.90 10.33
N ALA A 56 15.36 3.23 11.48
CA ALA A 56 14.70 3.97 12.56
C ALA A 56 13.29 3.41 12.90
N ASP A 57 12.23 4.20 12.72
CA ASP A 57 10.83 3.83 12.92
C ASP A 57 10.11 3.48 11.60
N VAL A 58 10.84 3.41 10.49
CA VAL A 58 10.32 3.09 9.16
C VAL A 58 10.25 1.57 8.94
N ARG A 59 9.05 1.09 8.61
CA ARG A 59 8.77 -0.30 8.24
C ARG A 59 8.45 -0.40 6.75
N ARG A 60 8.84 -1.50 6.11
CA ARG A 60 8.53 -1.77 4.70
C ARG A 60 7.60 -2.97 4.57
N ALA A 61 6.47 -2.74 3.91
CA ALA A 61 5.55 -3.77 3.50
C ALA A 61 5.60 -3.89 1.97
N ASN A 62 5.70 -5.12 1.45
CA ASN A 62 5.69 -5.37 0.01
C ASN A 62 4.31 -5.91 -0.41
N PHE A 63 3.87 -5.54 -1.61
CA PHE A 63 2.77 -6.20 -2.32
C PHE A 63 3.13 -7.67 -2.60
N ARG A 64 2.11 -8.52 -2.77
CA ARG A 64 2.23 -9.98 -2.91
C ARG A 64 2.20 -10.44 -4.36
#